data_AF-A0A022W154-F1
#
_entry.id   AF-A0A022W154-F1
#
_cell.length_a   1.000
_cell.length_b   1.000
_cell.length_c   1.000
_cell.angle_alpha   90.00
_cell.angle_beta   90.00
_cell.angle_gamma   90.00
#
_symmetry.space_group_name_H-M   'P 1'
#
loop_
_entity.id
_entity.type
_entity.pdbx_description
1 polymer ?
#
loop_
_entity_poly.entity_id
_entity_poly.type
_entity_poly.pdbx_seq_one_letter_code
_entity_poly.pdbx_strand_id
1 'polypeptide(L)'
;MHAILGLGASHLSVIRPHGDSITDANAIEHRGQAIKGLNQLLAKPDPSSEELDAMLAACYALTMQSGYMFDALVDFVVFIRGCSLITTRIKQKDAGKSVFPVEQTADLNEFLPKITNNLDINPILLKSGIKSVQSLVPLLEDEVHTYFWKCLLDTLFAAQNSSEDTFLIYEKNYSAWYNLSTSQFSKFISAENTPTLILFAYHIAIETMMVPMLLSVIPARARVPEVTLYQVQWVDVIYRKLPSHLKKYVRWPIEAIAYWGMEYKIFSNEVGSKLLKTFLDHVEKCNDGRISLPIHEIIPDTSH
;
A
#
# COMPACT_ATOMS: atom_id res chain seq x y z
N MET A 1 0.44 -8.99 22.34
CA MET A 1 0.02 -10.38 22.06
C MET A 1 -1.14 -10.44 21.06
N HIS A 2 -2.32 -9.87 21.36
CA HIS A 2 -3.48 -9.89 20.46
C HIS A 2 -3.18 -9.42 19.02
N ALA A 3 -2.36 -8.37 18.83
CA ALA A 3 -2.02 -7.90 17.49
C ALA A 3 -1.34 -8.99 16.62
N ILE A 4 -0.43 -9.78 17.21
CA ILE A 4 0.27 -10.87 16.52
C ILE A 4 -0.68 -12.04 16.25
N LEU A 5 -1.57 -12.36 17.20
CA LEU A 5 -2.59 -13.41 17.00
C LEU A 5 -3.57 -13.03 15.89
N GLY A 6 -4.02 -11.78 15.87
CA GLY A 6 -4.88 -11.25 14.80
C GLY A 6 -4.20 -11.29 13.43
N LEU A 7 -2.94 -10.84 13.36
CA LEU A 7 -2.13 -10.93 12.15
C LEU A 7 -1.95 -12.37 11.67
N GLY A 8 -1.57 -13.29 12.56
CA GLY A 8 -1.36 -14.69 12.24
C GLY A 8 -2.63 -15.39 11.78
N ALA A 9 -3.77 -15.12 12.42
CA ALA A 9 -5.07 -15.63 11.99
C ALA A 9 -5.44 -15.09 10.60
N SER A 10 -5.29 -13.78 10.37
CA SER A 10 -5.56 -13.16 9.06
C SER A 10 -4.68 -13.73 7.96
N HIS A 11 -3.38 -13.94 8.24
CA HIS A 11 -2.46 -14.58 7.32
C HIS A 11 -2.92 -16.00 6.96
N LEU A 12 -3.28 -16.81 7.97
CA LEU A 12 -3.77 -18.17 7.78
C LEU A 12 -5.06 -18.22 6.95
N SER A 13 -5.91 -17.20 7.04
CA SER A 13 -7.09 -17.06 6.20
C SER A 13 -6.76 -16.76 4.75
N VAL A 14 -5.71 -15.97 4.50
CA VAL A 14 -5.24 -15.65 3.15
C VAL A 14 -4.64 -16.87 2.44
N ILE A 15 -3.82 -17.68 3.15
CA ILE A 15 -3.07 -18.77 2.52
C ILE A 15 -3.80 -20.13 2.51
N ARG A 16 -4.95 -20.27 3.19
CA ARG A 16 -5.70 -21.54 3.22
C ARG A 16 -6.80 -21.59 2.14
N PRO A 17 -6.83 -22.62 1.26
CA PRO A 17 -7.78 -22.74 0.14
C PRO A 17 -9.26 -22.80 0.54
N HIS A 18 -9.55 -23.19 1.78
CA HIS A 18 -10.88 -23.28 2.35
C HIS A 18 -10.86 -22.49 3.65
N GLY A 19 -11.29 -21.23 3.57
CA GLY A 19 -11.31 -20.32 4.71
C GLY A 19 -11.97 -20.98 5.93
N ASP A 20 -11.41 -20.71 7.11
CA ASP A 20 -11.96 -21.17 8.36
C ASP A 20 -12.66 -20.00 9.04
N SER A 21 -14.00 -20.01 9.03
CA SER A 21 -14.83 -18.96 9.63
C SER A 21 -14.48 -18.67 11.10
N ILE A 22 -13.96 -19.67 11.83
CA ILE A 22 -13.51 -19.49 13.22
C ILE A 22 -12.21 -18.70 13.24
N THR A 23 -11.24 -19.05 12.38
CA THR A 23 -10.00 -18.28 12.22
C THR A 23 -10.29 -16.83 11.81
N ASP A 24 -11.21 -16.61 10.87
CA ASP A 24 -11.62 -15.25 10.44
C ASP A 24 -12.23 -14.45 11.60
N ALA A 25 -13.14 -15.06 12.36
CA ALA A 25 -13.76 -14.41 13.52
C ALA A 25 -12.71 -14.06 14.59
N ASN A 26 -11.80 -15.00 14.90
CA ASN A 26 -10.71 -14.79 15.85
C ASN A 26 -9.76 -13.67 15.40
N ALA A 27 -9.49 -13.55 14.09
CA ALA A 27 -8.65 -12.49 13.54
C ALA A 27 -9.23 -11.11 13.86
N ILE A 28 -10.54 -10.94 13.68
CA ILE A 28 -11.25 -9.69 13.96
C ILE A 28 -11.36 -9.43 15.47
N GLU A 29 -11.65 -10.46 16.28
CA GLU A 29 -11.73 -10.32 17.74
C GLU A 29 -10.40 -9.84 18.31
N HIS A 30 -9.29 -10.51 17.94
CA HIS A 30 -7.97 -10.13 18.40
C HIS A 30 -7.53 -8.76 17.88
N ARG A 31 -7.91 -8.38 16.65
CA ARG A 31 -7.69 -7.02 16.15
C ARG A 31 -8.36 -5.98 17.04
N GLY A 32 -9.64 -6.19 17.40
CA GLY A 32 -10.37 -5.29 18.29
C GLY A 32 -9.74 -5.17 19.68
N GLN A 33 -9.31 -6.30 20.26
CA GLN A 33 -8.61 -6.32 21.55
C GLN A 33 -7.24 -5.62 21.48
N ALA A 34 -6.51 -5.78 20.38
CA ALA A 34 -5.23 -5.10 20.16
C ALA A 34 -5.40 -3.58 20.07
N ILE A 35 -6.37 -3.11 19.30
CA ILE A 35 -6.69 -1.67 19.16
C ILE A 35 -7.12 -1.09 20.51
N LYS A 36 -7.95 -1.81 21.28
CA LYS A 36 -8.34 -1.40 22.63
C LYS A 36 -7.13 -1.20 23.54
N GLY A 37 -6.21 -2.18 23.57
CA GLY A 37 -4.99 -2.10 24.38
C GLY A 37 -4.06 -0.95 23.92
N LEU A 38 -3.91 -0.77 22.61
CA LEU A 38 -3.13 0.33 22.05
C LEU A 38 -3.70 1.70 22.46
N ASN A 39 -5.03 1.87 22.39
CA ASN A 39 -5.70 3.11 22.81
C ASN A 39 -5.51 3.39 24.32
N GLN A 40 -5.54 2.35 25.16
CA GLN A 40 -5.27 2.49 26.59
C GLN A 40 -3.85 3.00 26.86
N LEU A 41 -2.85 2.45 26.16
CA LEU A 41 -1.46 2.90 26.28
C LEU A 41 -1.24 4.30 25.67
N LEU A 42 -1.92 4.64 24.57
CA LEU A 42 -1.86 5.97 23.97
C LEU A 42 -2.42 7.07 24.90
N ALA A 43 -3.43 6.72 25.71
CA ALA A 43 -4.01 7.62 26.70
C ALA A 43 -3.15 7.79 27.96
N LYS A 44 -2.15 6.92 28.17
CA LYS A 44 -1.22 7.02 29.30
C LYS A 44 -0.25 8.19 29.07
N PRO A 45 -0.10 9.14 30.03
CA PRO A 45 0.75 10.31 29.84
C PRO A 45 2.24 10.00 29.63
N ASP A 46 2.76 8.98 30.34
CA ASP A 46 4.16 8.56 30.25
C ASP A 46 4.27 7.03 30.22
N PRO A 47 4.18 6.40 29.02
CA PRO A 47 4.43 4.98 28.86
C PRO A 47 5.90 4.62 29.12
N SER A 48 6.19 3.46 29.71
CA SER A 48 7.56 2.94 29.87
C SER A 48 8.19 2.61 28.51
N SER A 49 9.50 2.39 28.47
CA SER A 49 10.19 2.02 27.23
C SER A 49 9.67 0.70 26.66
N GLU A 50 9.38 -0.29 27.53
CA GLU A 50 8.79 -1.58 27.13
C GLU A 50 7.35 -1.41 26.61
N GLU A 51 6.58 -0.48 27.19
CA GLU A 51 5.25 -0.15 26.68
C GLU A 51 5.33 0.51 25.30
N LEU A 52 6.29 1.43 25.08
CA LEU A 52 6.51 2.03 23.76
C LEU A 52 6.93 0.99 22.72
N ASP A 53 7.81 0.06 23.06
CA ASP A 53 8.19 -1.06 22.19
C ASP A 53 6.97 -1.94 21.88
N ALA A 54 6.16 -2.27 22.88
CA ALA A 54 4.94 -3.04 22.69
C ALA A 54 3.91 -2.31 21.80
N MET A 55 3.79 -0.99 21.94
CA MET A 55 2.94 -0.16 21.08
C MET A 55 3.44 -0.16 19.64
N LEU A 56 4.76 0.01 19.41
CA LEU A 56 5.35 -0.01 18.08
C LEU A 56 5.17 -1.38 17.41
N ALA A 57 5.42 -2.47 18.15
CA ALA A 57 5.17 -3.84 17.69
C ALA A 57 3.70 -4.06 17.31
N ALA A 58 2.77 -3.53 18.11
CA ALA A 58 1.34 -3.62 17.82
C ALA A 58 0.96 -2.84 16.57
N CYS A 59 1.48 -1.62 16.38
CA CYS A 59 1.26 -0.83 15.16
C CYS A 59 1.77 -1.57 13.92
N TYR A 60 2.98 -2.13 13.93
CA TYR A 60 3.48 -2.93 12.81
C TYR A 60 2.58 -4.12 12.50
N ALA A 61 2.17 -4.88 13.51
CA ALA A 61 1.29 -6.03 13.31
C ALA A 61 -0.09 -5.62 12.76
N LEU A 62 -0.66 -4.52 13.24
CA LEU A 62 -1.95 -3.99 12.77
C LEU A 62 -1.86 -3.41 11.35
N THR A 63 -0.74 -2.78 10.98
CA THR A 63 -0.46 -2.36 9.60
C THR A 63 -0.44 -3.56 8.67
N MET A 64 0.38 -4.57 8.98
CA MET A 64 0.48 -5.78 8.15
C MET A 64 -0.87 -6.50 8.06
N GLN A 65 -1.61 -6.59 9.16
CA GLN A 65 -2.94 -7.19 9.17
C GLN A 65 -3.92 -6.43 8.28
N SER A 66 -3.86 -5.10 8.28
CA SER A 66 -4.72 -4.27 7.41
C SER A 66 -4.45 -4.55 5.94
N GLY A 67 -3.20 -4.84 5.57
CA GLY A 67 -2.86 -5.28 4.20
C GLY A 67 -3.55 -6.58 3.76
N TYR A 68 -4.04 -7.40 4.70
CA TYR A 68 -4.71 -8.67 4.42
C TYR A 68 -6.25 -8.51 4.31
N MET A 69 -6.74 -7.27 4.31
CA MET A 69 -8.17 -6.95 4.35
C MET A 69 -8.54 -6.05 3.15
N PHE A 70 -9.66 -6.36 2.49
CA PHE A 70 -10.07 -5.71 1.23
C PHE A 70 -10.63 -4.28 1.41
N ASP A 71 -10.91 -3.83 2.62
CA ASP A 71 -11.53 -2.54 2.91
C ASP A 71 -10.75 -1.71 3.96
N ALA A 72 -9.49 -2.07 4.22
CA ALA A 72 -8.70 -1.52 5.32
C ALA A 72 -7.63 -0.50 4.90
N LEU A 73 -7.75 0.16 3.74
CA LEU A 73 -6.81 1.20 3.31
C LEU A 73 -6.63 2.31 4.36
N VAL A 74 -7.73 2.80 4.95
CA VAL A 74 -7.66 3.86 5.96
C VAL A 74 -6.95 3.36 7.22
N ASP A 75 -7.31 2.16 7.70
CA ASP A 75 -6.66 1.53 8.85
C ASP A 75 -5.15 1.35 8.61
N PHE A 76 -4.77 0.88 7.42
CA PHE A 76 -3.38 0.71 7.02
C PHE A 76 -2.59 2.02 7.16
N VAL A 77 -3.14 3.12 6.62
CA VAL A 77 -2.53 4.46 6.69
C VAL A 77 -2.46 4.97 8.15
N VAL A 78 -3.51 4.73 8.94
CA VAL A 78 -3.56 5.08 10.37
C VAL A 78 -2.46 4.38 11.16
N PHE A 79 -2.28 3.08 10.97
CA PHE A 79 -1.28 2.31 11.70
C PHE A 79 0.16 2.60 11.24
N ILE A 80 0.38 2.92 9.97
CA ILE A 80 1.68 3.46 9.49
C ILE A 80 2.03 4.75 10.22
N ARG A 81 1.10 5.70 10.30
CA ARG A 81 1.31 6.93 11.08
C ARG A 81 1.53 6.62 12.56
N GLY A 82 0.82 5.65 13.10
CA GLY A 82 1.02 5.11 14.44
C GLY A 82 2.48 4.68 14.68
N CYS A 83 3.08 3.93 13.75
CA CYS A 83 4.51 3.55 13.83
C CYS A 83 5.39 4.79 13.97
N SER A 84 5.27 5.76 13.06
CA SER A 84 6.11 6.97 13.07
C SER A 84 5.98 7.78 14.37
N LEU A 85 4.75 7.96 14.88
CA LEU A 85 4.49 8.67 16.13
C LEU A 85 5.12 7.98 17.34
N ILE A 86 5.02 6.64 17.43
CA ILE A 86 5.62 5.89 18.53
C ILE A 86 7.14 5.85 18.42
N THR A 87 7.69 5.65 17.21
CA THR A 87 9.13 5.77 16.93
C THR A 87 9.67 7.12 17.39
N THR A 88 8.94 8.22 17.15
CA THR A 88 9.33 9.56 17.61
C THR A 88 9.36 9.67 19.13
N ARG A 89 8.36 9.10 19.83
CA ARG A 89 8.34 9.05 21.30
C ARG A 89 9.49 8.23 21.88
N ILE A 90 9.84 7.10 21.26
CA ILE A 90 10.99 6.28 21.67
C ILE A 90 12.28 7.11 21.59
N LYS A 91 12.50 7.81 20.46
CA LYS A 91 13.67 8.69 20.28
C LYS A 91 13.74 9.80 21.31
N GLN A 92 12.61 10.46 21.59
CA GLN A 92 12.55 11.58 22.55
C GLN A 92 12.84 11.14 23.99
N LYS A 93 12.59 9.87 24.33
CA LYS A 93 12.82 9.32 25.66
C LYS A 93 14.27 8.87 25.90
N ASP A 94 15.15 9.02 24.90
CA ASP A 94 16.54 8.51 24.90
C ASP A 94 16.58 7.05 25.40
N ALA A 95 15.62 6.26 24.90
CA ALA A 95 15.47 4.89 25.29
C ALA A 95 16.53 4.04 24.56
N GLY A 96 17.80 4.21 24.93
CA GLY A 96 18.96 3.42 24.47
C GLY A 96 18.89 1.92 24.83
N LYS A 97 17.69 1.42 25.10
CA LYS A 97 17.30 0.03 25.39
C LYS A 97 16.10 -0.43 24.57
N SER A 98 15.58 0.38 23.64
CA SER A 98 14.53 -0.06 22.70
C SER A 98 15.00 -1.33 22.00
N VAL A 99 14.15 -2.34 21.95
CA VAL A 99 14.43 -3.57 21.19
C VAL A 99 14.43 -3.30 19.69
N PHE A 100 13.77 -2.23 19.26
CA PHE A 100 13.80 -1.78 17.87
C PHE A 100 15.01 -0.88 17.60
N PRO A 101 15.70 -1.05 16.45
CA PRO A 101 16.81 -0.19 16.04
C PRO A 101 16.29 1.16 15.54
N VAL A 102 15.80 2.00 16.46
CA VAL A 102 15.12 3.27 16.15
C VAL A 102 16.11 4.43 15.95
N GLU A 103 17.24 4.41 16.65
CA GLU A 103 18.28 5.44 16.65
C GLU A 103 19.18 5.37 15.41
N GLN A 104 19.36 4.16 14.89
CA GLN A 104 19.93 3.98 13.57
C GLN A 104 18.84 4.43 12.58
N THR A 105 18.97 5.65 12.06
CA THR A 105 18.76 5.84 10.62
C THR A 105 19.83 5.01 9.92
N ALA A 106 19.72 3.70 10.10
CA ALA A 106 20.26 2.68 9.26
C ALA A 106 20.08 3.21 7.85
N ASP A 107 21.19 3.41 7.15
CA ASP A 107 21.08 3.48 5.70
C ASP A 107 20.23 2.26 5.34
N LEU A 108 19.06 2.49 4.77
CA LEU A 108 18.15 1.40 4.43
C LEU A 108 18.90 0.39 3.55
N ASN A 109 19.93 0.84 2.80
CA ASN A 109 20.85 0.01 2.05
C ASN A 109 21.75 -0.93 2.88
N GLU A 110 22.01 -0.62 4.16
CA GLU A 110 22.79 -1.47 5.07
C GLU A 110 21.96 -2.65 5.60
N PHE A 111 20.63 -2.47 5.70
CA PHE A 111 19.71 -3.46 6.28
C PHE A 111 18.86 -4.19 5.25
N LEU A 112 18.59 -3.54 4.11
CA LEU A 112 17.81 -4.13 3.05
C LEU A 112 18.73 -5.02 2.21
N PRO A 113 18.34 -6.29 1.98
CA PRO A 113 19.04 -7.13 1.04
C PRO A 113 19.23 -6.39 -0.28
N LYS A 114 20.40 -6.56 -0.91
CA LYS A 114 20.63 -5.98 -2.24
C LYS A 114 19.48 -6.36 -3.16
N ILE A 115 18.93 -5.38 -3.86
CA ILE A 115 17.93 -5.60 -4.90
C ILE A 115 18.56 -6.54 -5.94
N THR A 116 18.03 -7.75 -6.03
CA THR A 116 18.53 -8.78 -6.96
C THR A 116 17.73 -8.85 -8.25
N ASN A 117 16.52 -8.29 -8.24
CA ASN A 117 15.64 -8.23 -9.40
C ASN A 117 15.50 -6.79 -9.87
N ASN A 118 15.95 -6.50 -11.08
CA ASN A 118 15.64 -5.24 -11.74
C ASN A 118 14.14 -5.22 -12.09
N LEU A 119 13.54 -4.04 -12.00
CA LEU A 119 12.20 -3.77 -12.49
C LEU A 119 12.22 -3.81 -14.02
N ASP A 120 11.60 -4.84 -14.60
CA ASP A 120 11.31 -4.88 -16.03
C ASP A 120 9.98 -4.16 -16.27
N ILE A 121 10.05 -2.84 -16.44
CA ILE A 121 8.86 -1.98 -16.51
C ILE A 121 8.54 -1.72 -17.97
N ASN A 122 7.30 -2.02 -18.37
CA ASN A 122 6.79 -1.64 -19.68
C ASN A 122 6.95 -0.11 -19.91
N PRO A 123 7.79 0.33 -20.85
CA PRO A 123 8.14 1.75 -21.00
C PRO A 123 6.97 2.59 -21.52
N ILE A 124 6.03 1.97 -22.25
CA ILE A 124 4.81 2.64 -22.73
C ILE A 124 3.90 2.93 -21.54
N LEU A 125 3.69 1.94 -20.67
CA LEU A 125 2.87 2.07 -19.47
C LEU A 125 3.47 3.05 -18.45
N LEU A 126 4.79 3.05 -18.29
CA LEU A 126 5.50 4.01 -17.44
C LEU A 126 5.34 5.45 -17.96
N LYS A 127 5.55 5.66 -19.27
CA LYS A 127 5.39 6.98 -19.90
C LYS A 127 3.95 7.48 -19.85
N SER A 128 2.96 6.61 -20.03
CA SER A 128 1.56 6.98 -19.85
C SER A 128 1.24 7.30 -18.39
N GLY A 129 1.85 6.61 -17.44
CA GLY A 129 1.73 6.86 -16.00
C GLY A 129 2.22 8.23 -15.59
N ILE A 130 3.40 8.64 -16.07
CA ILE A 130 3.94 9.98 -15.82
C ILE A 130 2.97 11.06 -16.32
N LYS A 131 2.45 10.93 -17.55
CA LYS A 131 1.45 11.86 -18.10
C LYS A 131 0.17 11.87 -17.27
N SER A 132 -0.24 10.70 -16.81
CA SER A 132 -1.46 10.52 -16.03
C SER A 132 -1.34 11.20 -14.67
N VAL A 133 -0.24 10.99 -13.93
CA VAL A 133 0.04 11.69 -12.66
C VAL A 133 0.12 13.21 -12.88
N GLN A 134 0.79 13.66 -13.94
CA GLN A 134 0.85 15.10 -14.28
C GLN A 134 -0.54 15.72 -14.54
N SER A 135 -1.50 14.94 -15.03
CA SER A 135 -2.87 15.41 -15.25
C SER A 135 -3.68 15.66 -13.97
N LEU A 136 -3.17 15.23 -12.81
CA LEU A 136 -3.82 15.40 -11.51
C LEU A 136 -3.63 16.81 -10.91
N VAL A 137 -2.73 17.63 -11.46
CA VAL A 137 -2.43 18.98 -10.96
C VAL A 137 -3.69 19.83 -10.67
N PRO A 138 -4.73 19.84 -11.52
CA PRO A 138 -5.95 20.62 -11.25
C PRO A 138 -6.78 20.13 -10.05
N LEU A 139 -6.52 18.92 -9.53
CA LEU A 139 -7.23 18.33 -8.39
C LEU A 139 -6.51 18.58 -7.05
N LEU A 140 -5.30 19.14 -7.07
CA LEU A 140 -4.50 19.34 -5.86
C LEU A 140 -5.02 20.56 -5.10
N GLU A 141 -5.62 20.32 -3.94
CA GLU A 141 -6.28 21.38 -3.16
C GLU A 141 -5.34 22.09 -2.15
N ASP A 142 -4.26 21.42 -1.71
CA ASP A 142 -3.38 21.92 -0.66
C ASP A 142 -1.94 21.39 -0.78
N GLU A 143 -1.09 21.80 0.17
CA GLU A 143 0.32 21.41 0.25
C GLU A 143 0.52 19.90 0.48
N VAL A 144 -0.42 19.22 1.15
CA VAL A 144 -0.35 17.79 1.44
C VAL A 144 -0.59 17.01 0.15
N HIS A 145 -1.62 17.38 -0.60
CA HIS A 145 -1.88 16.82 -1.93
C HIS A 145 -0.69 17.07 -2.88
N THR A 146 -0.15 18.28 -2.86
CA THR A 146 1.00 18.66 -3.70
C THR A 146 2.24 17.83 -3.39
N TYR A 147 2.54 17.62 -2.10
CA TYR A 147 3.69 16.83 -1.67
C TYR A 147 3.52 15.34 -2.05
N PHE A 148 2.36 14.74 -1.76
CA PHE A 148 2.10 13.35 -2.12
C PHE A 148 2.16 13.13 -3.64
N TRP A 149 1.52 14.00 -4.42
CA TRP A 149 1.60 13.99 -5.88
C TRP A 149 3.05 14.04 -6.37
N LYS A 150 3.89 14.89 -5.78
CA LYS A 150 5.29 15.03 -6.14
C LYS A 150 6.09 13.76 -5.85
N CYS A 151 5.88 13.12 -4.70
CA CYS A 151 6.54 11.84 -4.38
C CYS A 151 6.17 10.73 -5.38
N LEU A 152 4.89 10.66 -5.79
CA LEU A 152 4.43 9.70 -6.81
C LEU A 152 5.12 9.95 -8.17
N LEU A 153 5.17 11.21 -8.59
CA LEU A 153 5.80 11.60 -9.85
C LEU A 153 7.31 11.34 -9.84
N ASP A 154 7.99 11.65 -8.74
CA ASP A 154 9.43 11.41 -8.59
C ASP A 154 9.74 9.91 -8.58
N THR A 155 8.88 9.08 -8.00
CA THR A 155 9.02 7.62 -8.07
C THR A 155 8.94 7.11 -9.51
N LEU A 156 7.98 7.60 -10.31
CA LEU A 156 7.87 7.20 -11.72
C LEU A 156 9.05 7.69 -12.57
N PHE A 157 9.62 8.86 -12.27
CA PHE A 157 10.84 9.32 -12.94
C PHE A 157 12.07 8.49 -12.53
N ALA A 158 12.17 8.11 -11.25
CA ALA A 158 13.24 7.22 -10.78
C ALA A 158 13.20 5.85 -11.47
N ALA A 159 12.00 5.33 -11.71
CA ALA A 159 11.75 4.10 -12.45
C ALA A 159 12.24 4.11 -13.90
N GLN A 160 12.47 5.30 -14.50
CA GLN A 160 13.10 5.41 -15.82
C GLN A 160 14.61 5.20 -15.78
N ASN A 161 15.24 5.37 -14.61
CA ASN A 161 16.69 5.37 -14.45
C ASN A 161 17.19 4.03 -13.91
N SER A 162 16.72 3.63 -12.72
CA SER A 162 17.15 2.40 -12.07
C SER A 162 16.16 1.91 -11.01
N SER A 163 16.18 0.60 -10.73
CA SER A 163 15.36 -0.01 -9.67
C SER A 163 15.80 0.44 -8.27
N GLU A 164 17.09 0.67 -8.07
CA GLU A 164 17.65 1.16 -6.82
C GLU A 164 17.16 2.57 -6.49
N ASP A 165 17.23 3.50 -7.44
CA ASP A 165 16.70 4.86 -7.27
C ASP A 165 15.21 4.83 -6.98
N THR A 166 14.47 3.96 -7.67
CA THR A 166 13.02 3.79 -7.48
C THR A 166 12.70 3.37 -6.06
N PHE A 167 13.42 2.37 -5.54
CA PHE A 167 13.23 1.86 -4.19
C PHE A 167 13.52 2.92 -3.12
N LEU A 168 14.64 3.65 -3.27
CA LEU A 168 15.04 4.70 -2.36
C LEU A 168 14.05 5.87 -2.35
N ILE A 169 13.54 6.26 -3.52
CA ILE A 169 12.59 7.38 -3.62
C ILE A 169 11.19 6.98 -3.15
N TYR A 170 10.79 5.72 -3.35
CA TYR A 170 9.45 5.24 -2.98
C TYR A 170 9.14 5.37 -1.49
N GLU A 171 10.14 5.25 -0.60
CA GLU A 171 9.94 5.48 0.85
C GLU A 171 9.30 6.84 1.15
N LYS A 172 9.65 7.86 0.36
CA LYS A 172 9.11 9.22 0.50
C LYS A 172 7.61 9.31 0.24
N ASN A 173 7.00 8.32 -0.40
CA ASN A 173 5.55 8.26 -0.49
C ASN A 173 4.96 8.17 0.92
N TYR A 174 5.43 7.23 1.75
CA TYR A 174 4.92 7.05 3.11
C TYR A 174 5.09 8.29 4.00
N SER A 175 6.21 9.03 3.82
CA SER A 175 6.48 10.25 4.59
C SER A 175 5.51 11.40 4.30
N ALA A 176 4.80 11.34 3.17
CA ALA A 176 3.79 12.33 2.80
C ALA A 176 2.59 12.36 3.75
N TRP A 177 2.28 11.25 4.44
CA TRP A 177 1.15 11.20 5.36
C TRP A 177 1.52 10.89 6.81
N TYR A 178 2.62 10.19 7.09
CA TYR A 178 2.94 9.88 8.49
C TYR A 178 3.41 11.09 9.29
N ASN A 179 3.96 12.14 8.65
CA ASN A 179 4.45 13.37 9.31
C ASN A 179 3.37 14.45 9.50
N LEU A 180 2.14 14.22 9.04
CA LEU A 180 1.08 15.22 9.10
C LEU A 180 0.65 15.53 10.54
N SER A 181 0.30 16.80 10.78
CA SER A 181 -0.37 17.19 12.03
C SER A 181 -1.70 16.44 12.17
N THR A 182 -2.22 16.31 13.40
CA THR A 182 -3.49 15.59 13.64
C THR A 182 -4.65 16.16 12.83
N SER A 183 -4.70 17.49 12.66
CA SER A 183 -5.76 18.14 11.88
C SER A 183 -5.65 17.87 10.38
N GLN A 184 -4.43 17.94 9.82
CA GLN A 184 -4.17 17.62 8.42
C GLN A 184 -4.45 16.13 8.15
N PHE A 185 -3.98 15.25 9.02
CA PHE A 185 -4.17 13.81 8.87
C PHE A 185 -5.65 13.41 8.90
N SER A 186 -6.45 14.00 9.80
CA SER A 186 -7.89 13.72 9.85
C SER A 186 -8.62 14.13 8.57
N LYS A 187 -8.20 15.22 7.92
CA LYS A 187 -8.75 15.65 6.62
C LYS A 187 -8.24 14.75 5.48
N PHE A 188 -6.98 14.36 5.54
CA PHE A 188 -6.32 13.51 4.56
C PHE A 188 -7.00 12.14 4.44
N ILE A 189 -7.26 11.46 5.55
CA ILE A 189 -7.90 10.13 5.53
C ILE A 189 -9.43 10.16 5.35
N SER A 190 -10.04 11.35 5.19
CA SER A 190 -11.49 11.46 5.03
C SER A 190 -11.96 10.73 3.76
N ALA A 191 -13.05 9.96 3.86
CA ALA A 191 -13.65 9.31 2.70
C ALA A 191 -14.21 10.30 1.67
N GLU A 192 -14.41 11.56 2.06
CA GLU A 192 -14.86 12.65 1.18
C GLU A 192 -13.69 13.34 0.47
N ASN A 193 -12.45 13.08 0.89
CA ASN A 193 -11.25 13.64 0.27
C ASN A 193 -10.93 12.87 -1.02
N THR A 194 -11.67 13.19 -2.08
CA THR A 194 -11.52 12.53 -3.38
C THR A 194 -10.14 12.72 -4.03
N PRO A 195 -9.45 13.88 -3.93
CA PRO A 195 -8.06 13.99 -4.40
C PRO A 195 -7.13 12.99 -3.71
N THR A 196 -7.22 12.84 -2.39
CA THR A 196 -6.40 11.87 -1.64
C THR A 196 -6.71 10.43 -2.05
N LEU A 197 -7.99 10.07 -2.23
CA LEU A 197 -8.37 8.73 -2.72
C LEU A 197 -7.77 8.45 -4.11
N ILE A 198 -7.77 9.43 -5.01
CA ILE A 198 -7.14 9.31 -6.34
C ILE A 198 -5.64 9.09 -6.18
N LEU A 199 -4.94 9.90 -5.38
CA LEU A 199 -3.50 9.75 -5.13
C LEU A 199 -3.16 8.36 -4.55
N PHE A 200 -4.01 7.81 -3.67
CA PHE A 200 -3.85 6.44 -3.18
C PHE A 200 -4.00 5.38 -4.27
N ALA A 201 -4.90 5.56 -5.24
CA ALA A 201 -4.98 4.63 -6.37
C ALA A 201 -3.66 4.59 -7.15
N TYR A 202 -3.02 5.74 -7.39
CA TYR A 202 -1.70 5.79 -8.01
C TYR A 202 -0.61 5.18 -7.14
N HIS A 203 -0.63 5.42 -5.83
CA HIS A 203 0.30 4.79 -4.90
C HIS A 203 0.24 3.26 -4.98
N ILE A 204 -0.96 2.68 -4.96
CA ILE A 204 -1.16 1.23 -5.06
C ILE A 204 -0.72 0.69 -6.43
N ALA A 205 -0.96 1.43 -7.51
CA ALA A 205 -0.48 1.04 -8.84
C ALA A 205 1.05 1.05 -8.93
N ILE A 206 1.71 2.07 -8.38
CA ILE A 206 3.17 2.16 -8.29
C ILE A 206 3.72 1.05 -7.39
N GLU A 207 3.07 0.75 -6.27
CA GLU A 207 3.45 -0.39 -5.42
C GLU A 207 3.36 -1.72 -6.18
N THR A 208 2.29 -1.89 -6.97
CA THR A 208 2.08 -3.09 -7.81
C THR A 208 3.20 -3.26 -8.81
N MET A 209 3.63 -2.19 -9.50
CA MET A 209 4.82 -2.18 -10.38
C MET A 209 6.07 -2.67 -9.66
N MET A 210 6.21 -2.33 -8.38
CA MET A 210 7.40 -2.61 -7.59
C MET A 210 7.38 -3.99 -6.94
N VAL A 211 6.29 -4.76 -7.03
CA VAL A 211 6.13 -6.07 -6.35
C VAL A 211 7.32 -7.04 -6.57
N PRO A 212 7.83 -7.26 -7.79
CA PRO A 212 8.96 -8.18 -7.99
C PRO A 212 10.22 -7.77 -7.22
N MET A 213 10.44 -6.46 -7.11
CA MET A 213 11.55 -5.87 -6.36
C MET A 213 11.29 -5.95 -4.85
N LEU A 214 10.09 -5.60 -4.38
CA LEU A 214 9.70 -5.69 -2.97
C LEU A 214 9.80 -7.14 -2.46
N LEU A 215 9.39 -8.12 -3.26
CA LEU A 215 9.55 -9.55 -2.92
C LEU A 215 11.02 -9.99 -2.91
N SER A 216 11.89 -9.38 -3.73
CA SER A 216 13.32 -9.73 -3.78
C SER A 216 14.04 -9.41 -2.46
N VAL A 217 13.63 -8.35 -1.76
CA VAL A 217 14.19 -7.94 -0.46
C VAL A 217 13.53 -8.63 0.74
N ILE A 218 12.42 -9.35 0.52
CA ILE A 218 11.74 -10.15 1.56
C ILE A 218 12.30 -11.58 1.56
N PRO A 219 12.69 -12.15 2.72
CA PRO A 219 13.10 -13.55 2.81
C PRO A 219 12.02 -14.49 2.26
N ALA A 220 12.41 -15.52 1.50
CA ALA A 220 11.47 -16.40 0.81
C ALA A 220 10.36 -16.97 1.71
N ARG A 221 10.70 -17.36 2.95
CA ARG A 221 9.76 -17.88 3.97
C ARG A 221 8.70 -16.88 4.45
N ALA A 222 8.91 -15.59 4.22
CA ALA A 222 8.05 -14.49 4.64
C ALA A 222 7.33 -13.82 3.45
N ARG A 223 7.54 -14.33 2.23
CA ARG A 223 6.83 -13.84 1.04
C ARG A 223 5.42 -14.39 1.06
N VAL A 224 4.44 -13.51 0.90
CA VAL A 224 3.02 -13.86 0.84
C VAL A 224 2.41 -13.09 -0.34
N PRO A 225 2.73 -13.46 -1.60
CA PRO A 225 2.29 -12.71 -2.77
C PRO A 225 0.77 -12.56 -2.87
N GLU A 226 0.02 -13.49 -2.27
CA GLU A 226 -1.44 -13.50 -2.20
C GLU A 226 -2.02 -12.25 -1.51
N VAL A 227 -1.25 -11.62 -0.63
CA VAL A 227 -1.63 -10.38 0.06
C VAL A 227 -1.81 -9.23 -0.91
N THR A 228 -1.00 -9.19 -1.96
CA THR A 228 -1.05 -8.12 -2.97
C THR A 228 -2.44 -8.00 -3.58
N LEU A 229 -3.17 -9.12 -3.71
CA LEU A 229 -4.54 -9.13 -4.21
C LEU A 229 -5.48 -8.25 -3.37
N TYR A 230 -5.35 -8.27 -2.05
CA TYR A 230 -6.19 -7.49 -1.13
C TYR A 230 -5.89 -5.99 -1.22
N GLN A 231 -4.61 -5.63 -1.37
CA GLN A 231 -4.18 -4.24 -1.51
C GLN A 231 -4.64 -3.64 -2.84
N VAL A 232 -4.48 -4.37 -3.96
CA VAL A 232 -4.93 -3.86 -5.26
C VAL A 232 -6.46 -3.72 -5.32
N GLN A 233 -7.21 -4.55 -4.59
CA GLN A 233 -8.66 -4.44 -4.48
C GLN A 233 -9.12 -3.12 -3.87
N TRP A 234 -8.29 -2.42 -3.08
CA TRP A 234 -8.61 -1.07 -2.58
C TRP A 234 -8.87 -0.07 -3.70
N VAL A 235 -8.26 -0.26 -4.88
CA VAL A 235 -8.50 0.63 -6.04
C VAL A 235 -9.91 0.48 -6.59
N ASP A 236 -10.50 -0.71 -6.55
CA ASP A 236 -11.90 -0.88 -6.91
C ASP A 236 -12.84 -0.22 -5.88
N VAL A 237 -12.51 -0.31 -4.58
CA VAL A 237 -13.25 0.42 -3.52
C VAL A 237 -13.16 1.94 -3.75
N ILE A 238 -11.97 2.46 -4.08
CA ILE A 238 -11.77 3.87 -4.43
C ILE A 238 -12.64 4.23 -5.65
N TYR A 239 -12.55 3.48 -6.75
CA TYR A 239 -13.32 3.74 -7.96
C TYR A 239 -14.83 3.81 -7.70
N ARG A 240 -15.35 2.92 -6.86
CA ARG A 240 -16.78 2.87 -6.50
C ARG A 240 -17.21 4.08 -5.67
N LYS A 241 -16.33 4.64 -4.84
CA LYS A 241 -16.59 5.85 -4.03
C LYS A 241 -16.48 7.16 -4.81
N LEU A 242 -15.71 7.20 -5.90
CA LEU A 242 -15.50 8.44 -6.66
C LEU A 242 -16.76 8.91 -7.40
N PRO A 243 -17.04 10.23 -7.40
CA PRO A 243 -18.01 10.84 -8.30
C PRO A 243 -17.71 10.52 -9.77
N SER A 244 -18.76 10.35 -10.59
CA SER A 244 -18.61 9.91 -11.99
C SER A 244 -17.63 10.75 -12.82
N HIS A 245 -17.61 12.06 -12.63
CA HIS A 245 -16.72 12.97 -13.37
C HIS A 245 -15.23 12.84 -12.98
N LEU A 246 -14.93 12.23 -11.83
CA LEU A 246 -13.56 12.01 -11.34
C LEU A 246 -13.03 10.60 -11.66
N LYS A 247 -13.89 9.64 -12.03
CA LYS A 247 -13.48 8.25 -12.30
C LYS A 247 -12.43 8.12 -13.42
N LYS A 248 -12.43 9.04 -14.37
CA LYS A 248 -11.41 9.12 -15.43
C LYS A 248 -9.97 9.24 -14.90
N TYR A 249 -9.78 9.86 -13.72
CA TYR A 249 -8.45 10.05 -13.13
C TYR A 249 -7.87 8.78 -12.51
N VAL A 250 -8.67 7.75 -12.25
CA VAL A 250 -8.16 6.45 -11.75
C VAL A 250 -8.05 5.40 -12.86
N ARG A 251 -8.21 5.80 -14.13
CA ARG A 251 -8.07 4.89 -15.28
C ARG A 251 -6.68 4.26 -15.35
N TRP A 252 -5.61 5.07 -15.35
CA TRP A 252 -4.25 4.55 -15.44
C TRP A 252 -3.91 3.60 -14.28
N PRO A 253 -4.20 3.92 -13.00
CA PRO A 253 -4.02 2.98 -11.91
C PRO A 253 -4.65 1.61 -12.16
N ILE A 254 -5.90 1.57 -12.64
CA ILE A 254 -6.62 0.33 -12.92
C ILE A 254 -5.96 -0.45 -14.07
N GLU A 255 -5.62 0.21 -15.17
CA GLU A 255 -4.96 -0.42 -16.32
C GLU A 255 -3.59 -0.98 -15.93
N ALA A 256 -2.83 -0.23 -15.14
CA ALA A 256 -1.49 -0.60 -14.73
C ALA A 256 -1.50 -1.79 -13.75
N ILE A 257 -2.42 -1.76 -12.78
CA ILE A 257 -2.67 -2.89 -11.87
C ILE A 257 -3.12 -4.13 -12.64
N ALA A 258 -4.01 -3.99 -13.62
CA ALA A 258 -4.46 -5.11 -14.44
C ALA A 258 -3.28 -5.74 -15.21
N TYR A 259 -2.46 -4.91 -15.86
CA TYR A 259 -1.27 -5.34 -16.61
C TYR A 259 -0.26 -6.08 -15.73
N TRP A 260 0.27 -5.40 -14.70
CA TRP A 260 1.28 -5.99 -13.81
C TRP A 260 0.73 -7.13 -12.98
N GLY A 261 -0.54 -7.07 -12.56
CA GLY A 261 -1.15 -8.16 -11.83
C GLY A 261 -1.36 -9.43 -12.65
N MET A 262 -1.54 -9.32 -13.98
CA MET A 262 -1.48 -10.49 -14.87
C MET A 262 -0.04 -11.02 -14.99
N GLU A 263 0.91 -10.13 -15.25
CA GLU A 263 2.34 -10.47 -15.40
C GLU A 263 2.88 -11.18 -14.15
N TYR A 264 2.54 -10.67 -12.96
CA TYR A 264 2.99 -11.19 -11.66
C TYR A 264 2.04 -12.25 -11.08
N LYS A 265 1.03 -12.68 -11.86
CA LYS A 265 0.06 -13.74 -11.48
C LYS A 265 -0.73 -13.44 -10.20
N ILE A 266 -0.95 -12.18 -9.86
CA ILE A 266 -1.78 -11.72 -8.74
C ILE A 266 -3.23 -12.20 -8.92
N PHE A 267 -3.73 -12.24 -10.16
CA PHE A 267 -5.12 -12.62 -10.47
C PHE A 267 -5.34 -14.12 -10.76
N SER A 268 -4.40 -14.98 -10.38
CA SER A 268 -4.37 -16.40 -10.76
C SER A 268 -5.45 -17.27 -10.11
N ASN A 269 -6.07 -16.82 -9.02
CA ASN A 269 -7.16 -17.54 -8.34
C ASN A 269 -8.55 -17.00 -8.74
N GLU A 270 -9.62 -17.66 -8.30
CA GLU A 270 -11.01 -17.29 -8.66
C GLU A 270 -11.36 -15.85 -8.23
N VAL A 271 -10.95 -15.44 -7.04
CA VAL A 271 -11.20 -14.08 -6.51
C VAL A 271 -10.47 -13.04 -7.36
N GLY A 272 -9.20 -13.29 -7.67
CA GLY A 272 -8.38 -12.46 -8.53
C GLY A 272 -8.93 -12.34 -9.95
N SER A 273 -9.39 -13.43 -10.53
CA SER A 273 -10.01 -13.43 -11.87
C SER A 273 -11.29 -12.57 -11.90
N LYS A 274 -12.12 -12.63 -10.84
CA LYS A 274 -13.29 -11.75 -10.71
C LYS A 274 -12.92 -10.28 -10.56
N LEU A 275 -11.87 -9.99 -9.79
CA LEU A 275 -11.37 -8.62 -9.63
C LEU A 275 -10.80 -8.07 -10.94
N LEU A 276 -10.02 -8.87 -11.68
CA LEU A 276 -9.52 -8.48 -13.00
C LEU A 276 -10.66 -8.14 -13.95
N LYS A 277 -11.71 -8.97 -14.01
CA LYS A 277 -12.91 -8.66 -14.80
C LYS A 277 -13.54 -7.32 -14.38
N THR A 278 -13.65 -7.08 -13.08
CA THR A 278 -14.19 -5.82 -12.53
C THR A 278 -13.35 -4.62 -12.97
N PHE A 279 -12.02 -4.74 -12.97
CA PHE A 279 -11.12 -3.70 -13.47
C PHE A 279 -11.30 -3.45 -14.96
N LEU A 280 -11.41 -4.49 -15.79
CA LEU A 280 -11.67 -4.35 -17.22
C LEU A 280 -13.00 -3.63 -17.47
N ASP A 281 -14.07 -4.00 -16.75
CA ASP A 281 -15.37 -3.32 -16.84
C ASP A 281 -15.30 -1.84 -16.45
N HIS A 282 -14.46 -1.47 -15.46
CA HIS A 282 -14.26 -0.07 -15.06
C HIS A 282 -13.53 0.73 -16.13
N VAL A 283 -12.53 0.13 -16.78
CA VAL A 283 -11.77 0.75 -17.87
C VAL A 283 -12.65 0.98 -19.09
N GLU A 284 -13.50 0.02 -19.45
CA GLU A 284 -14.49 0.18 -20.53
C GLU A 284 -15.42 1.37 -20.28
N LYS A 285 -15.89 1.55 -19.04
CA LYS A 285 -16.73 2.69 -18.65
C LYS A 285 -15.99 4.04 -18.69
N CYS A 286 -14.67 4.03 -18.56
CA CYS A 286 -13.82 5.22 -18.70
C CYS A 286 -13.45 5.53 -20.15
N ASN A 287 -13.80 4.68 -21.11
CA ASN A 287 -13.54 4.88 -22.53
C ASN A 287 -14.73 5.59 -23.21
N ASP A 288 -14.57 6.88 -23.52
CA ASP A 288 -15.42 7.62 -24.47
C ASP A 288 -15.13 7.20 -25.94
N GLY A 289 -14.94 5.91 -26.20
CA GLY A 289 -14.74 5.35 -27.54
C GLY A 289 -13.39 5.63 -28.22
N ARG A 290 -12.35 6.06 -27.49
CA ARG A 290 -11.00 6.24 -28.05
C ARG A 290 -9.90 5.77 -27.09
N ILE A 291 -8.95 5.03 -27.68
CA ILE A 291 -7.69 4.47 -27.13
C ILE A 291 -7.80 3.00 -26.69
N SER A 292 -7.15 2.15 -27.50
CA SER A 292 -6.80 0.76 -27.20
C SER A 292 -5.87 0.69 -26.00
N LEU A 293 -6.19 -0.20 -25.07
CA LEU A 293 -5.30 -0.58 -23.98
C LEU A 293 -3.97 -1.13 -24.54
N PRO A 294 -2.85 -0.97 -23.83
CA PRO A 294 -1.67 -1.84 -24.03
C PRO A 294 -2.03 -3.32 -23.83
N ILE A 295 -3.11 -3.59 -23.09
CA ILE A 295 -3.65 -4.93 -22.81
C ILE A 295 -4.21 -5.62 -24.07
N HIS A 296 -4.45 -4.88 -25.16
CA HIS A 296 -4.90 -5.44 -26.45
C HIS A 296 -3.75 -5.77 -27.41
N GLU A 297 -2.49 -5.51 -27.07
CA GLU A 297 -1.37 -6.16 -27.74
C GLU A 297 -1.29 -7.61 -27.22
N ILE A 298 -1.98 -8.48 -27.96
CA ILE A 298 -2.03 -9.94 -27.86
C ILE A 298 -0.71 -10.50 -27.32
N ILE A 299 -0.74 -11.11 -26.13
CA ILE A 299 0.26 -12.10 -25.73
C ILE A 299 0.10 -13.26 -26.74
N PRO A 300 1.13 -13.61 -27.53
CA PRO A 300 1.03 -14.76 -28.41
C PRO A 300 0.77 -16.00 -27.55
N ASP A 301 -0.26 -16.76 -27.90
CA ASP A 301 -0.52 -18.08 -27.33
C ASP A 301 0.66 -18.98 -27.69
N THR A 302 1.66 -19.09 -26.80
CA THR A 302 2.75 -20.05 -26.98
C THR A 302 2.24 -21.42 -26.56
N SER A 303 1.44 -22.02 -27.43
CA SER A 303 1.19 -23.45 -27.49
C SER A 303 1.77 -24.01 -28.79
N HIS A 304 3.05 -24.39 -28.74
CA HIS A 304 3.66 -25.41 -29.58
C HIS A 304 4.68 -26.20 -28.77
#